data_AF-A0A945M1W9-F1
#
_entry.id   AF-A0A945M1W9-F1
#
_cell.length_a   1.000
_cell.length_b   1.000
_cell.length_c   1.000
_cell.angle_alpha   90.00
_cell.angle_beta   90.00
_cell.angle_gamma   90.00
#
_symmetry.space_group_name_H-M   'P 1'
#
loop_
_entity.id
_entity.type
_entity.pdbx_description
1 polymer ?
#
loop_
_entity_poly.entity_id
_entity_poly.type
_entity_poly.pdbx_seq_one_letter_code
_entity_poly.pdbx_strand_id
1 'polypeptide(L)' 'IIEIYASIYVSKENQKKIIIGRSGSMIKKIGIESRLKLESIHSKQFYISLNVIVKENWKNNYTLLKEIGYID' A
#
# COMPACT_ATOMS: atom_id res chain seq x y z
N ILE A 1 -15.22 10.12 9.58
CA ILE A 1 -14.50 9.50 8.45
C ILE A 1 -13.05 9.32 8.91
N ILE A 2 -12.46 8.15 8.71
CA ILE A 2 -11.05 7.87 9.05
C ILE A 2 -10.23 7.91 7.76
N GLU A 3 -9.16 8.69 7.75
CA GLU A 3 -8.28 8.84 6.60
C GLU A 3 -6.99 8.04 6.81
N ILE A 4 -6.62 7.22 5.84
CA ILE A 4 -5.42 6.39 5.86
C ILE A 4 -4.59 6.75 4.63
N TYR A 5 -3.33 7.11 4.88
CA TYR A 5 -2.32 7.29 3.85
C TYR A 5 -1.31 6.16 3.97
N ALA A 6 -1.19 5.34 2.94
CA ALA A 6 -0.30 4.18 2.96
C ALA A 6 0.56 4.11 1.70
N SER A 7 1.75 3.55 1.88
CA SER A 7 2.73 3.34 0.81
C SER A 7 2.99 1.85 0.60
N ILE A 8 2.94 1.41 -0.66
CA ILE A 8 3.24 0.06 -1.11
C ILE A 8 4.65 0.06 -1.69
N TYR A 9 5.59 -0.55 -0.97
CA TYR A 9 6.97 -0.67 -1.41
C TYR A 9 7.18 -1.84 -2.37
N VAL A 10 7.84 -1.59 -3.49
CA VAL A 10 8.24 -2.62 -4.46
C VAL A 10 9.72 -2.51 -4.80
N SER A 11 10.31 -3.62 -5.20
CA SER A 11 11.75 -3.68 -5.49
C SER A 11 12.10 -3.33 -6.92
N LYS A 12 11.16 -3.43 -7.87
CA LYS A 12 11.39 -3.20 -9.30
C LYS A 12 10.28 -2.35 -9.93
N GLU A 13 10.63 -1.52 -10.92
CA GLU A 13 9.66 -0.69 -11.64
C GLU A 13 8.57 -1.51 -12.36
N ASN A 14 8.91 -2.71 -12.85
CA ASN A 14 7.90 -3.59 -13.45
C ASN A 14 6.80 -4.00 -12.46
N GLN A 15 7.15 -4.20 -11.19
CA GLN A 15 6.16 -4.51 -10.14
C GLN A 15 5.25 -3.32 -9.88
N LYS A 16 5.79 -2.09 -9.89
CA LYS A 16 4.96 -0.88 -9.77
C LYS A 16 3.91 -0.81 -10.87
N LYS A 17 4.29 -1.09 -12.12
CA LYS A 17 3.33 -1.13 -13.25
C LYS A 17 2.23 -2.18 -13.03
N ILE A 18 2.58 -3.36 -12.52
CA ILE A 18 1.62 -4.42 -12.21
C ILE A 18 0.64 -3.99 -11.10
N ILE A 19 1.15 -3.38 -10.02
CA ILE A 19 0.34 -2.95 -8.88
C ILE A 19 -0.58 -1.77 -9.25
N ILE A 20 -0.10 -0.82 -10.04
CA ILE A 20 -0.93 0.27 -10.54
C ILE A 20 -2.01 -0.31 -11.48
N GLY A 21 -1.61 -1.22 -12.36
CA GLY A 21 -2.49 -1.79 -13.38
C GLY A 21 -2.82 -0.79 -14.50
N ARG A 22 -3.54 -1.25 -15.52
CA ARG A 22 -3.93 -0.40 -16.65
C ARG A 22 -4.83 0.74 -16.15
N SER A 23 -4.41 1.98 -16.37
CA SER A 23 -5.14 3.19 -15.92
C SER A 23 -5.46 3.20 -14.42
N GLY A 24 -4.62 2.59 -13.58
CA GLY A 24 -4.84 2.56 -12.13
C GLY A 24 -5.90 1.55 -11.66
N SER A 25 -6.33 0.63 -12.52
CA SER A 25 -7.40 -0.32 -12.20
C SER A 25 -7.09 -1.22 -11.00
N MET A 26 -5.84 -1.71 -10.92
CA MET A 26 -5.43 -2.66 -9.89
C MET A 26 -5.27 -1.98 -8.54
N ILE A 27 -4.62 -0.82 -8.48
CA ILE A 27 -4.47 -0.06 -7.23
C ILE A 27 -5.82 0.41 -6.70
N LYS A 28 -6.74 0.81 -7.58
CA LYS A 28 -8.12 1.15 -7.22
C LYS A 28 -8.87 -0.04 -6.63
N LYS A 29 -8.71 -1.23 -7.23
CA LYS A 29 -9.30 -2.47 -6.71
C LYS A 29 -8.78 -2.79 -5.30
N ILE A 30 -7.46 -2.74 -5.11
CA ILE A 30 -6.83 -2.97 -3.80
C ILE A 30 -7.38 -1.98 -2.74
N GLY A 31 -7.47 -0.69 -3.09
CA GLY A 31 -8.03 0.33 -2.20
C GLY A 31 -9.49 0.08 -1.84
N ILE A 32 -10.34 -0.29 -2.81
CA ILE A 32 -11.75 -0.59 -2.58
C ILE A 32 -11.91 -1.81 -1.68
N GLU A 33 -11.21 -2.92 -1.97
CA GLU A 33 -11.31 -4.15 -1.17
C GLU A 33 -10.81 -3.92 0.26
N SER A 34 -9.71 -3.17 0.43
CA SER A 34 -9.19 -2.80 1.75
C SER A 34 -10.17 -1.93 2.53
N ARG A 35 -10.78 -0.94 1.87
CA ARG A 35 -11.79 -0.06 2.47
C ARG A 35 -13.00 -0.86 2.93
N LEU A 36 -13.57 -1.70 2.07
CA LEU A 36 -14.74 -2.53 2.41
C LEU A 36 -14.45 -3.44 3.61
N LYS A 37 -13.26 -4.04 3.66
CA LYS A 37 -12.85 -4.87 4.79
C LYS A 37 -12.75 -4.07 6.09
N LEU A 38 -12.12 -2.88 6.08
CA LEU A 38 -12.04 -2.02 7.26
C LEU A 38 -13.41 -1.53 7.72
N GLU A 39 -14.26 -1.11 6.78
CA GLU A 39 -15.62 -0.67 7.07
C GLU A 39 -16.45 -1.80 7.71
N SER A 40 -16.29 -3.05 7.26
CA SER A 40 -16.98 -4.22 7.84
C SER A 40 -16.56 -4.53 9.27
N ILE A 41 -15.29 -4.32 9.62
CA ILE A 41 -14.75 -4.63 10.96
C ILE A 41 -15.03 -3.51 11.95
N HIS A 42 -14.99 -2.25 11.51
CA HIS A 42 -15.03 -1.09 12.40
C HIS A 42 -16.32 -0.27 12.32
N SER A 43 -17.24 -0.60 11.41
CA SER A 43 -18.52 0.10 11.19
C SER A 43 -18.39 1.64 11.09
N LYS A 44 -17.29 2.09 10.50
CA LYS A 44 -16.95 3.50 10.27
C LYS A 44 -16.55 3.67 8.82
N GLN A 45 -16.76 4.85 8.25
CA GLN A 45 -16.35 5.17 6.89
C GLN A 45 -14.85 5.44 6.80
N PHE A 46 -14.17 4.81 5.84
CA PHE A 46 -12.73 4.97 5.60
C PHE A 46 -12.43 5.60 4.24
N TYR A 47 -11.45 6.48 4.21
CA TYR A 47 -10.78 6.94 2.99
C TYR A 47 -9.36 6.39 2.99
N ILE A 48 -8.95 5.74 1.90
CA ILE A 48 -7.60 5.16 1.77
C ILE A 48 -6.92 5.75 0.54
N SER A 49 -5.81 6.44 0.77
CA SER A 49 -4.89 6.89 -0.27
C SER A 49 -3.69 5.94 -0.31
N LEU A 50 -3.48 5.32 -1.48
CA LEU A 50 -2.39 4.35 -1.71
C LEU A 50 -1.39 4.93 -2.70
N ASN A 51 -0.10 4.92 -2.32
CA ASN A 51 1.01 5.28 -3.19
C ASN A 51 1.95 4.09 -3.40
N VAL A 52 2.50 3.92 -4.60
CA VAL A 52 3.46 2.84 -4.90
C VAL A 52 4.85 3.42 -5.04
N ILE A 53 5.76 3.00 -4.16
CA ILE A 53 7.15 3.47 -4.09
C ILE A 53 8.08 2.36 -4.57
N VAL A 54 8.94 2.65 -5.55
CA VAL A 54 9.99 1.74 -5.97
C VAL A 54 11.26 2.06 -5.20
N LYS A 55 11.79 1.06 -4.51
CA LYS A 55 13.04 1.17 -3.77
C LYS A 55 13.83 -0.12 -3.95
N GLU A 56 14.93 -0.07 -4.68
CA GLU A 56 15.74 -1.27 -4.90
C GLU A 56 16.35 -1.76 -3.57
N ASN A 57 16.46 -3.08 -3.42
CA ASN A 57 17.02 -3.73 -2.23
C ASN A 57 16.44 -3.24 -0.89
N TRP A 58 15.20 -2.74 -0.88
CA TRP A 58 14.55 -2.24 0.33
C TRP A 58 14.46 -3.29 1.44
N LYS A 59 14.37 -4.57 1.06
CA LYS A 59 14.35 -5.73 1.96
C LYS A 59 15.68 -5.99 2.68
N ASN A 60 16.78 -5.37 2.24
CA ASN A 60 18.08 -5.47 2.89
C ASN A 60 18.42 -4.18 3.64
N ASN A 61 17.57 -3.16 3.56
CA ASN A 61 17.77 -1.90 4.24
C ASN A 61 17.23 -2.01 5.67
N TYR A 62 18.11 -2.34 6.61
CA TYR A 62 17.77 -2.52 8.02
C TYR A 62 17.02 -1.31 8.61
N THR A 63 17.49 -0.09 8.31
CA THR A 63 16.84 1.15 8.77
C THR A 63 15.40 1.24 8.30
N LEU A 64 15.16 1.00 7.00
CA LEU A 64 13.81 1.01 6.45
C LEU A 64 12.95 -0.10 7.03
N LEU A 65 13.49 -1.31 7.18
CA LEU A 65 12.77 -2.43 7.77
C LEU A 65 12.32 -2.14 9.20
N LYS A 66 13.17 -1.46 9.98
CA LYS A 66 12.81 -0.98 11.31
C LYS A 66 11.73 0.12 11.26
N GLU A 67 11.87 1.09 10.35
CA GLU A 67 10.87 2.17 10.18
C GLU A 67 9.48 1.66 9.78
N ILE A 68 9.40 0.63 8.93
CA ILE A 68 8.12 0.04 8.50
C ILE A 68 7.60 -1.06 9.46
N GLY A 69 8.28 -1.30 10.58
CA GLY A 69 7.86 -2.27 11.60
C GLY A 69 8.03 -3.74 11.21
N TYR A 70 8.98 -4.05 10.32
CA TYR A 70 9.29 -5.43 9.92
C TYR A 70 10.34 -6.09 10.82
N ILE A 71 11.19 -5.29 11.48
CA ILE A 71 12.21 -5.72 12.44
C ILE A 71 12.16 -4.78 13.65
N ASP A 72 12.19 -5.33 14.86
CA ASP A 72 12.22 -4.59 16.13
C ASP A 72 13.66 -4.23 16.55
#